data_AF-A0LH48-F1
#
_entry.id   AF-A0LH48-F1
#
_cell.length_a   1.000
_cell.length_b   1.000
_cell.length_c   1.000
_cell.angle_alpha   90.00
_cell.angle_beta   90.00
_cell.angle_gamma   90.00
#
_symmetry.space_group_name_H-M   'P 1'
#
loop_
_entity.id
_entity.type
_entity.pdbx_description
1 polymer ?
#
loop_
_entity_poly.entity_id
_entity_poly.type
_entity_poly.pdbx_seq_one_letter_code
_entity_poly.pdbx_strand_id
1 'polypeptide(L)'
;MSQKEPEVTEPRQAGPSQPIRNPYILNFCKVLVERKSEKVEGEALKKLLNDMYRLFECMLGQNMIAALPEDLRKEYLTATEDLSKLTYEKIGEVFDRNVPDYERIMKDTMKQFAEIFLRNRHFRPEDYPVPMEAYSVQEPV
;
A
#
# COMPACT_ATOMS: atom_id res chain seq x y z
N MET A 1 -17.72 17.63 43.89
CA MET A 1 -17.81 16.57 42.87
C MET A 1 -16.73 16.86 41.84
N SER A 2 -15.61 16.13 41.88
CA SER A 2 -14.49 16.36 40.97
C SER A 2 -14.66 15.52 39.71
N GLN A 3 -14.73 16.20 38.56
CA GLN A 3 -14.72 15.59 37.23
C GLN A 3 -13.32 15.01 36.96
N LYS A 4 -13.25 13.72 36.60
CA LYS A 4 -12.04 13.08 36.09
C LYS A 4 -11.98 13.28 34.58
N GLU A 5 -10.91 13.93 34.10
CA GLU A 5 -10.52 13.96 32.69
C GLU A 5 -10.27 12.54 32.17
N PRO A 6 -10.53 12.26 30.87
CA PRO A 6 -10.21 10.97 30.28
C PRO A 6 -8.69 10.84 30.09
N GLU A 7 -8.15 9.79 30.69
CA GLU A 7 -6.75 9.36 30.63
C GLU A 7 -6.36 9.03 29.18
N VAL A 8 -5.41 9.80 28.64
CA VAL A 8 -4.79 9.56 27.33
C VAL A 8 -4.07 8.22 27.42
N THR A 9 -4.63 7.20 26.79
CA THR A 9 -4.02 5.87 26.76
C THR A 9 -2.84 5.93 25.81
N GLU A 10 -1.62 5.81 26.34
CA GLU A 10 -0.38 5.65 25.55
C GLU A 10 -0.55 4.53 24.51
N PRO A 11 0.05 4.66 23.30
CA PRO A 11 -0.02 3.60 22.30
C PRO A 11 0.71 2.38 22.83
N ARG A 12 -0.05 1.39 23.31
CA ARG A 12 0.48 0.07 23.63
C ARG A 12 1.19 -0.45 22.39
N GLN A 13 2.47 -0.79 22.55
CA GLN A 13 3.27 -1.51 21.57
C GLN A 13 2.49 -2.76 21.13
N ALA A 14 1.83 -2.67 19.99
CA ALA A 14 1.24 -3.82 19.34
C ALA A 14 2.43 -4.66 18.85
N GLY A 15 2.52 -5.90 19.33
CA GLY A 15 3.30 -6.93 18.63
C GLY A 15 2.86 -7.03 17.16
N PRO A 16 3.59 -7.76 16.29
CA PRO A 16 3.33 -7.78 14.85
C PRO A 16 1.95 -8.41 14.60
N SER A 17 0.94 -7.55 14.64
CA SER A 17 -0.40 -7.82 14.16
C SER A 17 -0.21 -7.96 12.66
N GLN A 18 -0.71 -9.06 12.10
CA GLN A 18 -0.77 -9.23 10.65
C GLN A 18 -1.25 -7.90 10.04
N PRO A 19 -0.58 -7.38 9.00
CA PRO A 19 -0.87 -6.04 8.48
C PRO A 19 -2.37 -5.96 8.24
N ILE A 20 -3.04 -5.07 8.99
CA ILE A 20 -4.49 -4.90 8.92
C ILE A 20 -4.78 -4.43 7.50
N ARG A 21 -5.19 -5.34 6.64
CA ARG A 21 -5.40 -5.04 5.23
C ARG A 21 -6.60 -4.14 5.08
N ASN A 22 -6.48 -3.16 4.21
CA ASN A 22 -7.58 -2.27 3.91
C ASN A 22 -8.70 -3.04 3.18
N PRO A 23 -9.91 -3.16 3.77
CA PRO A 23 -11.00 -3.93 3.17
C PRO A 23 -11.48 -3.35 1.84
N TYR A 24 -11.31 -2.04 1.61
CA TYR A 24 -11.69 -1.39 0.35
C TYR A 24 -10.81 -1.85 -0.81
N ILE A 25 -9.50 -1.90 -0.60
CA ILE A 25 -8.54 -2.37 -1.62
C ILE A 25 -8.79 -3.84 -1.93
N LEU A 26 -9.03 -4.65 -0.89
CA LEU A 26 -9.32 -6.07 -1.06
C LEU A 26 -10.63 -6.30 -1.85
N ASN A 27 -11.68 -5.55 -1.53
CA ASN A 27 -12.95 -5.65 -2.24
C ASN A 27 -12.83 -5.18 -3.70
N PHE A 28 -12.06 -4.12 -3.96
CA PHE A 28 -11.72 -3.70 -5.32
C PHE A 28 -11.03 -4.82 -6.11
N CYS A 29 -10.05 -5.51 -5.52
CA CYS A 29 -9.38 -6.64 -6.15
C CYS A 29 -10.36 -7.78 -6.48
N LYS A 30 -11.29 -8.11 -5.57
CA LYS A 30 -12.34 -9.12 -5.83
C LYS A 30 -13.21 -8.75 -7.02
N VAL A 31 -13.64 -7.49 -7.12
CA VAL A 31 -14.44 -6.99 -8.26
C VAL A 31 -13.68 -7.15 -9.58
N LEU A 32 -12.37 -6.92 -9.59
CA LEU A 32 -11.55 -7.11 -10.80
C LEU A 32 -11.48 -8.58 -11.23
N VAL A 33 -11.28 -9.50 -10.27
CA VAL A 33 -11.25 -10.94 -10.54
C VAL A 33 -12.61 -11.43 -11.09
N GLU A 34 -13.71 -11.00 -10.48
CA GLU A 34 -15.06 -11.31 -10.96
C GLU A 34 -15.30 -10.80 -12.39
N ARG A 35 -14.91 -9.55 -12.68
CA ARG A 35 -15.03 -8.96 -14.02
C ARG A 35 -14.23 -9.69 -15.08
N LYS A 36 -13.08 -10.23 -14.73
CA LYS A 36 -12.23 -11.01 -15.63
C LYS A 36 -12.79 -12.41 -15.90
N SER A 37 -13.88 -12.81 -15.22
CA SER A 37 -14.50 -14.14 -15.32
C SER A 37 -13.53 -15.28 -15.03
N GLU A 38 -12.50 -15.03 -14.23
CA GLU A 38 -11.56 -16.06 -13.81
C GLU A 38 -12.26 -16.94 -12.75
N LYS A 39 -12.52 -18.21 -13.08
CA LYS A 39 -13.01 -19.22 -12.13
C LYS A 39 -11.86 -19.64 -11.19
N VAL A 40 -11.37 -18.69 -10.40
CA VAL A 40 -10.30 -18.89 -9.43
C VAL A 40 -10.97 -18.94 -8.06
N GLU A 41 -10.87 -20.07 -7.38
CA GLU A 41 -11.54 -20.35 -6.11
C GLU A 41 -10.55 -20.87 -5.06
N GLY A 42 -10.99 -20.97 -3.81
CA GLY A 42 -10.22 -21.58 -2.73
C GLY A 42 -8.90 -20.87 -2.42
N GLU A 43 -7.83 -21.63 -2.26
CA GLU A 43 -6.49 -21.08 -1.95
C GLU A 43 -5.89 -20.26 -3.09
N ALA A 44 -6.16 -20.64 -4.34
CA ALA A 44 -5.66 -19.91 -5.50
C ALA A 44 -6.22 -18.47 -5.53
N LEU A 45 -7.49 -18.30 -5.17
CA LEU A 45 -8.12 -16.98 -5.06
C LEU A 45 -7.51 -16.16 -3.93
N LYS A 46 -7.28 -16.78 -2.76
CA LYS A 46 -6.63 -16.10 -1.64
C LYS A 46 -5.23 -15.62 -2.00
N LYS A 47 -4.44 -16.47 -2.68
CA LYS A 47 -3.10 -16.11 -3.15
C LYS A 47 -3.15 -14.97 -4.16
N LEU A 48 -4.00 -15.08 -5.18
CA LEU A 48 -4.17 -14.03 -6.18
C LEU A 48 -4.56 -12.68 -5.54
N LEU A 49 -5.54 -12.67 -4.64
CA LEU A 49 -5.95 -11.46 -3.93
C LEU A 49 -4.84 -10.89 -3.04
N ASN A 50 -4.00 -11.73 -2.43
CA ASN A 50 -2.83 -11.29 -1.68
C ASN A 50 -1.82 -10.59 -2.60
N ASP A 51 -1.50 -11.20 -3.73
CA ASP A 51 -0.53 -10.69 -4.69
C ASP A 51 -1.02 -9.37 -5.30
N MET A 52 -2.31 -9.31 -5.68
CA MET A 52 -2.95 -8.08 -6.15
C MET A 52 -2.91 -6.97 -5.10
N TYR A 53 -3.22 -7.28 -3.83
CA TYR A 53 -3.23 -6.31 -2.75
C TYR A 53 -1.83 -5.72 -2.52
N ARG A 54 -0.80 -6.57 -2.42
CA ARG A 54 0.60 -6.13 -2.24
C ARG A 54 1.06 -5.24 -3.38
N LEU A 55 0.75 -5.65 -4.61
CA LEU A 55 1.14 -4.91 -5.80
C LEU A 55 0.45 -3.55 -5.88
N PHE A 56 -0.84 -3.50 -5.53
CA PHE A 56 -1.57 -2.25 -5.43
C PHE A 56 -0.96 -1.30 -4.38
N GLU A 57 -0.63 -1.79 -3.18
CA GLU A 57 0.01 -0.97 -2.15
C GLU A 57 1.35 -0.41 -2.62
N CYS A 58 2.15 -1.21 -3.33
CA CYS A 58 3.42 -0.76 -3.87
C CYS A 58 3.22 0.33 -4.95
N MET A 59 2.29 0.13 -5.88
CA MET A 59 1.96 1.16 -6.88
C MET A 59 1.46 2.44 -6.24
N LEU A 60 0.62 2.32 -5.20
CA LEU A 60 0.11 3.48 -4.47
C LEU A 60 1.26 4.24 -3.81
N GLY A 61 2.17 3.54 -3.12
CA GLY A 61 3.35 4.14 -2.49
C GLY A 61 4.24 4.86 -3.51
N GLN A 62 4.53 4.23 -4.64
CA GLN A 62 5.30 4.86 -5.73
C GLN A 62 4.61 6.10 -6.29
N ASN A 63 3.29 6.02 -6.53
CA ASN A 63 2.51 7.16 -7.05
C ASN A 63 2.44 8.30 -6.03
N MET A 64 2.37 8.00 -4.73
CA MET A 64 2.45 9.01 -3.67
C MET A 64 3.81 9.70 -3.66
N ILE A 65 4.92 8.95 -3.76
CA ILE A 65 6.27 9.52 -3.87
C ILE A 65 6.40 10.38 -5.13
N ALA A 66 5.87 9.92 -6.26
CA ALA A 66 5.92 10.64 -7.52
C ALA A 66 5.14 11.97 -7.48
N ALA A 67 4.07 12.04 -6.67
CA ALA A 67 3.25 13.23 -6.48
C ALA A 67 3.86 14.28 -5.53
N LEU A 68 4.92 13.93 -4.78
CA LEU A 68 5.61 14.90 -3.93
C LEU A 68 6.32 15.97 -4.78
N PRO A 69 6.45 17.21 -4.26
CA PRO A 69 7.34 18.22 -4.84
C PRO A 69 8.75 17.68 -5.03
N GLU A 70 9.45 18.09 -6.09
CA GLU A 70 10.72 17.49 -6.50
C GLU A 70 11.78 17.51 -5.39
N ASP A 71 11.87 18.61 -4.63
CA ASP A 71 12.84 18.76 -3.55
C ASP A 71 12.54 17.81 -2.39
N LEU A 72 11.27 17.70 -1.99
CA LEU A 72 10.84 16.77 -0.92
C LEU A 72 10.94 15.31 -1.35
N ARG A 73 10.68 15.02 -2.62
CA ARG A 73 10.87 13.68 -3.19
C ARG A 73 12.35 13.27 -3.11
N LYS A 74 13.27 14.16 -3.47
CA LYS A 74 14.72 13.90 -3.38
C LYS A 74 15.14 13.68 -1.93
N GLU A 75 14.72 14.55 -1.01
CA GLU A 75 15.01 14.41 0.42
C GLU A 75 14.50 13.08 0.97
N TYR A 76 13.25 12.73 0.66
CA TYR A 76 12.65 11.47 1.07
C TYR A 76 13.42 10.26 0.53
N LEU A 77 13.77 10.26 -0.76
CA LEU A 77 14.52 9.16 -1.37
C LEU A 77 15.92 9.02 -0.76
N THR A 78 16.64 10.12 -0.51
CA THR A 78 17.92 10.07 0.20
C THR A 78 17.77 9.55 1.63
N ALA A 79 16.67 9.91 2.31
CA ALA A 79 16.39 9.35 3.64
C ALA A 79 16.09 7.84 3.59
N THR A 80 15.53 7.32 2.48
CA THR A 80 15.31 5.87 2.33
C THR A 80 16.60 5.06 2.11
N GLU A 81 17.73 5.71 1.78
CA GLU A 81 19.05 5.04 1.72
C GLU A 81 19.57 4.67 3.13
N ASP A 82 19.09 5.36 4.17
CA ASP A 82 19.41 5.11 5.57
C ASP A 82 18.13 5.02 6.40
N LEU A 83 17.60 3.81 6.51
CA LEU A 83 16.35 3.54 7.21
C LEU A 83 16.36 3.96 8.69
N SER A 84 17.52 4.16 9.32
CA SER A 84 17.60 4.67 10.69
C SER A 84 17.11 6.12 10.81
N LYS A 85 17.05 6.85 9.69
CA LYS A 85 16.56 8.23 9.58
C LYS A 85 15.07 8.31 9.24
N LEU A 86 14.43 7.17 8.95
CA LEU A 86 13.03 7.10 8.54
C LEU A 86 12.17 6.64 9.73
N THR A 87 11.52 7.58 10.42
CA THR A 87 10.52 7.26 11.44
C THR A 87 9.10 7.34 10.85
N TYR A 88 8.15 6.62 11.44
CA TYR A 88 6.73 6.70 11.04
C TYR A 88 6.20 8.14 11.08
N GLU A 89 6.60 8.90 12.09
CA GLU A 89 6.22 10.32 12.21
C GLU A 89 6.77 11.14 11.04
N LYS A 90 8.04 10.93 10.67
CA LYS A 90 8.68 11.66 9.58
C LYS A 90 8.08 11.29 8.22
N ILE A 91 7.72 10.03 8.01
CA ILE A 91 6.97 9.59 6.83
C ILE A 91 5.61 10.31 6.81
N GLY A 92 4.86 10.27 7.90
CA GLY A 92 3.57 10.95 8.01
C GLY A 92 3.67 12.45 7.73
N GLU A 93 4.64 13.15 8.30
CA GLU A 93 4.85 14.58 8.04
C GLU A 93 5.15 14.90 6.57
N VAL A 94 5.95 14.08 5.90
CA VAL A 94 6.26 14.25 4.48
C VAL A 94 5.00 14.08 3.63
N PHE A 95 4.25 13.00 3.84
CA PHE A 95 3.12 12.68 2.97
C PHE A 95 1.84 13.46 3.33
N ASP A 96 1.47 13.59 4.60
CA ASP A 96 0.21 14.24 5.02
C ASP A 96 0.19 15.74 4.69
N ARG A 97 1.35 16.41 4.75
CA ARG A 97 1.44 17.86 4.51
C ARG A 97 1.71 18.23 3.06
N ASN A 98 2.28 17.31 2.27
CA ASN A 98 2.85 17.66 0.97
C ASN A 98 2.34 16.81 -0.20
N VAL A 99 1.52 15.78 0.03
CA VAL A 99 0.85 15.08 -1.06
C VAL A 99 -0.40 15.88 -1.46
N PRO A 100 -0.45 16.43 -2.68
CA PRO A 100 -1.65 17.08 -3.16
C PRO A 100 -2.72 16.02 -3.47
N ASP A 101 -3.94 16.23 -2.96
CA ASP A 101 -5.14 15.46 -3.32
C ASP A 101 -4.93 13.93 -3.30
N TYR A 102 -4.74 13.38 -2.08
CA TYR A 102 -4.59 11.95 -1.84
C TYR A 102 -5.70 11.11 -2.50
N GLU A 103 -6.94 11.61 -2.48
CA GLU A 103 -8.09 10.93 -3.06
C GLU A 103 -7.92 10.74 -4.58
N ARG A 104 -7.44 11.77 -5.28
CA ARG A 104 -7.16 11.66 -6.71
C ARG A 104 -6.05 10.65 -7.00
N ILE A 105 -4.95 10.67 -6.24
CA ILE A 105 -3.85 9.72 -6.44
C ILE A 105 -4.32 8.27 -6.23
N MET A 106 -5.12 8.03 -5.19
CA MET A 106 -5.70 6.72 -4.93
C MET A 106 -6.60 6.27 -6.10
N LYS A 107 -7.49 7.14 -6.58
CA LYS A 107 -8.38 6.84 -7.72
C LYS A 107 -7.61 6.56 -9.00
N ASP A 108 -6.60 7.36 -9.30
CA ASP A 108 -5.80 7.17 -10.52
C ASP A 108 -4.95 5.91 -10.44
N THR A 109 -4.44 5.56 -9.25
CA THR A 109 -3.77 4.27 -9.02
C THR A 109 -4.73 3.09 -9.23
N MET A 110 -5.96 3.16 -8.70
CA MET A 110 -6.98 2.12 -8.94
C MET A 110 -7.31 1.95 -10.42
N LYS A 111 -7.42 3.05 -11.18
CA LYS A 111 -7.66 2.98 -12.63
C LYS A 111 -6.49 2.31 -13.36
N GLN A 112 -5.26 2.73 -13.09
CA GLN A 112 -4.06 2.14 -13.70
C GLN A 112 -3.96 0.65 -13.39
N PHE A 113 -4.15 0.27 -12.12
CA PHE A 113 -4.12 -1.12 -11.69
C PHE A 113 -5.20 -1.95 -12.40
N ALA A 114 -6.44 -1.45 -12.46
CA ALA A 114 -7.54 -2.12 -13.15
C ALA A 114 -7.26 -2.29 -14.65
N GLU A 115 -6.72 -1.26 -15.30
CA GLU A 115 -6.41 -1.29 -16.73
C GLU A 115 -5.37 -2.38 -17.03
N ILE A 116 -4.27 -2.42 -16.27
CA ILE A 116 -3.23 -3.45 -16.43
C ILE A 116 -3.82 -4.84 -16.17
N PHE A 117 -4.54 -5.01 -15.06
CA PHE A 117 -5.11 -6.30 -14.67
C PHE A 117 -6.07 -6.88 -15.72
N LEU A 118 -6.94 -6.03 -16.27
CA LEU A 118 -7.96 -6.42 -17.24
C LEU A 118 -7.41 -6.59 -18.66
N ARG A 119 -6.37 -5.83 -19.03
CA ARG A 119 -5.72 -5.96 -20.34
C ARG A 119 -4.95 -7.27 -20.49
N ASN A 120 -4.37 -7.77 -19.40
CA ASN A 120 -3.51 -8.94 -19.48
C ASN A 120 -4.33 -10.24 -19.43
N ARG A 121 -4.05 -11.19 -20.34
CA ARG A 121 -4.76 -12.47 -20.41
C ARG A 121 -4.61 -13.32 -19.14
N HIS A 122 -3.48 -13.18 -18.45
CA HIS A 122 -3.19 -13.78 -17.16
C HIS A 122 -2.58 -12.72 -16.25
N PHE A 123 -2.86 -12.78 -14.94
CA PHE A 123 -2.18 -11.92 -13.98
C PHE A 123 -0.70 -12.29 -13.90
N ARG A 124 0.16 -11.32 -14.19
CA ARG A 124 1.61 -11.42 -14.10
C ARG A 124 2.11 -10.21 -13.32
N PRO A 125 2.71 -10.39 -12.14
CA PRO A 125 3.24 -9.28 -11.36
C PRO A 125 4.22 -8.39 -12.13
N GLU A 126 4.92 -8.95 -13.12
CA GLU A 126 5.94 -8.27 -13.92
C GLU A 126 5.38 -7.20 -14.87
N ASP A 127 4.07 -7.25 -15.16
CA ASP A 127 3.42 -6.27 -16.04
C ASP A 127 3.15 -4.92 -15.33
N TYR A 128 3.48 -4.83 -14.05
CA TYR A 128 3.27 -3.66 -13.22
C TYR A 128 4.61 -2.98 -12.93
N PRO A 129 4.67 -1.63 -12.87
CA PRO A 129 5.90 -0.87 -12.73
C PRO A 129 6.50 -0.91 -11.30
N VAL A 130 6.45 -2.06 -10.63
CA VAL A 130 6.88 -2.26 -9.25
C VAL A 130 8.02 -3.28 -9.19
N PRO A 131 9.18 -2.95 -8.60
CA PRO A 131 10.22 -3.93 -8.31
C PRO A 131 9.74 -4.93 -7.24
N MET A 132 9.56 -6.19 -7.61
CA MET A 132 9.10 -7.24 -6.69
C MET A 132 10.19 -7.67 -5.69
N GLU A 133 11.48 -7.39 -5.95
CA GLU A 133 12.59 -7.78 -5.07
C GLU A 133 12.57 -7.06 -3.71
N ALA A 134 11.88 -5.91 -3.59
CA ALA A 134 11.92 -5.06 -2.39
C ALA A 134 11.17 -5.60 -1.16
N TYR A 135 10.42 -6.70 -1.28
CA TYR A 135 9.53 -7.20 -0.21
C TYR A 135 9.69 -8.68 0.12
N SER A 136 10.85 -9.26 -0.22
CA SER A 136 11.23 -10.60 0.24
C SER A 136 11.51 -10.58 1.75
N VAL A 137 10.48 -10.47 2.58
CA VAL A 137 10.61 -10.77 4.01
C VAL A 137 10.92 -12.26 4.08
N GLN A 138 12.19 -12.59 4.33
CA GLN A 138 12.58 -13.95 4.70
C GLN A 138 11.73 -14.32 5.93
N GLU A 139 10.86 -15.31 5.77
CA GLU A 139 10.24 -15.94 6.92
C GLU A 139 11.37 -16.51 7.80
N PRO A 140 11.43 -16.17 9.09
CA PRO A 140 12.40 -16.80 9.98
C PRO A 140 12.07 -18.29 10.10
N VAL A 141 13.07 -19.12 9.80
CA VAL A 141 13.07 -20.58 10.01
C VAL A 141 12.94 -20.92 11.48
#